data_AF-A0A550GSQ4-F1
#
_entry.id   AF-A0A550GSQ4-F1
#
_cell.length_a   1.000
_cell.length_b   1.000
_cell.length_c   1.000
_cell.angle_alpha   90.00
_cell.angle_beta   90.00
_cell.angle_gamma   90.00
#
_symmetry.space_group_name_H-M   'P 1'
#
loop_
_entity.id
_entity.type
_entity.pdbx_description
1 polymer ?
#
loop_
_entity_poly.entity_id
_entity_poly.type
_entity_poly.pdbx_seq_one_letter_code
_entity_poly.pdbx_strand_id
1 'polypeptide(L)'
;MRLKSKKKTECWRIPKLKMDSNWVSKHKKLNKNFNLDRNLRKNGSKSDFCLKCKGIRLLCGKTRCPLLIRINHFLKIVPLISNKDISGVSPPSVFIGRIGYPYVYAGPLVPPIHEDTSFFDCPEEWFGKSIDQIVSFRSLLIRGKKRVHAKKFSESGRMYEKILELALADKSVDTELEFIKKPKGSIFIDNNAQPFGPSAVLKKMKISNSKFDYRIERAYFDTDLKSNQAIIDLYSRGVRVSKIQKVFSVGALGIKKNRRLVPTRWSITAIDDII
;
A
#
# COMPACT_ATOMS: atom_id res chain seq x y z
N MET A 1 -44.37 -21.41 17.63
CA MET A 1 -44.09 -21.09 16.21
C MET A 1 -42.59 -20.92 15.99
N ARG A 2 -41.94 -21.90 15.35
CA ARG A 2 -40.51 -21.86 14.96
C ARG A 2 -40.38 -21.08 13.64
N LEU A 3 -39.65 -19.96 13.63
CA LEU A 3 -39.16 -19.35 12.38
C LEU A 3 -37.65 -19.59 12.28
N LYS A 4 -37.28 -20.54 11.42
CA LYS A 4 -35.89 -20.89 11.08
C LYS A 4 -35.25 -19.74 10.29
N SER A 5 -34.10 -19.25 10.77
CA SER A 5 -33.20 -18.41 9.98
C SER A 5 -32.48 -19.26 8.93
N LYS A 6 -32.56 -18.86 7.66
CA LYS A 6 -31.69 -19.37 6.59
C LYS A 6 -30.62 -18.31 6.33
N LYS A 7 -29.43 -18.47 6.93
CA LYS A 7 -28.21 -17.80 6.49
C LYS A 7 -27.82 -18.37 5.11
N LYS A 8 -27.97 -17.59 4.04
CA LYS A 8 -27.28 -17.86 2.77
C LYS A 8 -25.88 -17.27 2.86
N THR A 9 -24.89 -18.13 3.05
CA THR A 9 -23.48 -17.80 2.78
C THR A 9 -23.25 -17.91 1.28
N GLU A 10 -23.33 -16.80 0.55
CA GLU A 10 -22.92 -16.74 -0.85
C GLU A 10 -21.40 -16.63 -0.93
N CYS A 11 -20.80 -17.79 -1.25
CA CYS A 11 -19.39 -17.94 -1.53
C CYS A 11 -19.08 -17.29 -2.89
N TRP A 12 -18.56 -16.07 -2.91
CA TRP A 12 -18.14 -15.39 -4.13
C TRP A 12 -16.96 -16.15 -4.78
N ARG A 13 -17.25 -16.92 -5.84
CA ARG A 13 -16.24 -17.51 -6.72
C ARG A 13 -15.66 -16.41 -7.60
N ILE A 14 -14.44 -15.96 -7.29
CA ILE A 14 -13.62 -15.16 -8.19
C ILE A 14 -13.32 -16.02 -9.45
N PRO A 15 -13.45 -15.51 -10.68
CA PRO A 15 -13.13 -16.27 -11.88
C PRO A 15 -11.68 -16.77 -11.82
N LYS A 16 -11.49 -18.10 -11.88
CA LYS A 16 -10.16 -18.71 -12.06
C LYS A 16 -9.65 -18.31 -13.45
N LEU A 17 -8.80 -17.29 -13.51
CA LEU A 17 -7.95 -17.04 -14.67
C LEU A 17 -6.96 -18.22 -14.81
N LYS A 18 -7.28 -19.18 -15.68
CA LYS A 18 -6.38 -20.27 -16.07
C LYS A 18 -5.12 -19.65 -16.68
N MET A 19 -3.97 -19.99 -16.10
CA MET A 19 -2.66 -19.52 -16.56
C MET A 19 -2.16 -20.49 -17.64
N ASP A 20 -2.34 -20.11 -18.91
CA ASP A 20 -1.88 -20.91 -20.04
C ASP A 20 -0.35 -20.95 -20.11
N SER A 21 0.21 -22.15 -20.25
CA SER A 21 1.64 -22.46 -20.32
C SER A 21 2.36 -21.87 -21.55
N ASN A 22 1.62 -21.38 -22.55
CA ASN A 22 2.15 -20.78 -23.79
C ASN A 22 2.19 -19.24 -23.80
N TRP A 23 1.94 -18.59 -22.66
CA TRP A 23 1.83 -17.12 -22.59
C TRP A 23 3.15 -16.36 -22.82
N VAL A 24 4.27 -16.90 -22.32
CA VAL A 24 5.60 -16.26 -22.39
C VAL A 24 6.03 -16.02 -23.86
N SER A 25 5.69 -16.94 -24.75
CA SER A 25 5.98 -16.85 -26.19
C SER A 25 5.08 -15.83 -26.90
N LYS A 26 3.83 -15.70 -26.45
CA LYS A 26 2.81 -14.82 -27.05
C LYS A 26 3.04 -13.33 -26.72
N HIS A 27 3.65 -13.01 -25.57
CA HIS A 27 3.83 -11.62 -25.11
C HIS A 27 5.22 -11.00 -25.35
N LYS A 28 6.17 -11.73 -25.97
CA LYS A 28 7.41 -11.12 -26.50
C LYS A 28 7.13 -9.99 -27.52
N LYS A 29 5.96 -9.99 -28.16
CA LYS A 29 5.55 -8.97 -29.15
C LYS A 29 4.82 -7.75 -28.57
N LEU A 30 4.47 -7.71 -27.27
CA LEU A 30 3.53 -6.72 -26.73
C LEU A 30 4.12 -5.53 -25.98
N ASN A 31 5.44 -5.32 -25.98
CA ASN A 31 5.99 -4.03 -25.52
C ASN A 31 7.44 -3.80 -25.99
N LYS A 32 7.60 -3.22 -27.18
CA LYS A 32 8.90 -2.69 -27.65
C LYS A 32 9.47 -1.58 -26.73
N ASN A 33 8.67 -1.05 -25.79
CA ASN A 33 9.04 0.08 -24.91
C ASN A 33 9.32 -0.30 -23.45
N PHE A 34 9.19 -1.57 -23.03
CA PHE A 34 9.53 -1.98 -21.66
C PHE A 34 10.99 -2.43 -21.56
N ASN A 35 11.88 -1.47 -21.34
CA ASN A 35 13.29 -1.78 -21.09
C ASN A 35 13.48 -2.19 -19.62
N LEU A 36 13.59 -3.51 -19.39
CA LEU A 36 13.74 -4.13 -18.06
C LEU A 36 14.97 -3.58 -17.31
N ASP A 37 16.05 -3.28 -18.03
CA ASP A 37 17.32 -2.83 -17.45
C ASP A 37 17.24 -1.41 -16.88
N ARG A 38 16.40 -0.53 -17.45
CA ARG A 38 16.19 0.84 -16.91
C ARG A 38 15.33 0.87 -15.65
N ASN A 39 14.49 -0.15 -15.43
CA ASN A 39 13.53 -0.19 -14.33
C ASN A 39 14.01 -1.01 -13.13
N LEU A 40 15.08 -1.79 -13.27
CA LEU A 40 15.74 -2.50 -12.18
C LEU A 40 16.71 -1.56 -11.44
N ARG A 41 16.36 -1.16 -10.23
CA ARG A 41 17.26 -0.37 -9.36
C ARG A 41 18.02 -1.29 -8.41
N LYS A 42 19.35 -1.25 -8.46
CA LYS A 42 20.27 -1.99 -7.58
C LYS A 42 20.39 -1.26 -6.25
N ASN A 43 20.17 -1.95 -5.13
CA ASN A 43 20.53 -1.48 -3.79
C ASN A 43 21.24 -2.64 -3.05
N GLY A 44 22.55 -2.53 -2.83
CA GLY A 44 23.31 -3.28 -1.82
C GLY A 44 23.61 -4.77 -2.09
N SER A 45 24.69 -5.25 -1.46
CA SER A 45 25.51 -6.46 -1.71
C SER A 45 24.83 -7.84 -1.79
N LYS A 46 23.56 -8.00 -1.41
CA LYS A 46 22.79 -9.25 -1.63
C LYS A 46 22.26 -9.38 -3.07
N SER A 47 22.50 -8.38 -3.92
CA SER A 47 22.13 -8.35 -5.34
C SER A 47 22.78 -9.46 -6.17
N ASP A 48 23.97 -9.93 -5.79
CA ASP A 48 24.77 -10.80 -6.65
C ASP A 48 24.22 -12.21 -6.75
N PHE A 49 23.65 -12.74 -5.65
CA PHE A 49 23.02 -14.06 -5.65
C PHE A 49 21.76 -14.10 -6.52
N CYS A 50 20.91 -13.07 -6.48
CA CYS A 50 19.72 -12.99 -7.32
C CYS A 50 20.07 -12.84 -8.81
N LEU A 51 21.11 -12.05 -9.12
CA LEU A 51 21.63 -11.89 -10.48
C LEU A 51 22.22 -13.20 -11.02
N LYS A 52 22.99 -13.95 -10.21
CA LYS A 52 23.51 -15.29 -10.55
C LYS A 52 22.39 -16.33 -10.67
N CYS A 53 21.38 -16.25 -9.81
CA CYS A 53 20.23 -17.15 -9.78
C CYS A 53 19.34 -16.97 -11.03
N LYS A 54 19.26 -15.75 -11.58
CA LYS A 54 18.37 -15.33 -12.67
C LYS A 54 16.89 -15.71 -12.45
N GLY A 55 16.52 -15.96 -11.19
CA GLY A 55 15.18 -16.39 -10.77
C GLY A 55 14.81 -17.83 -11.11
N ILE A 56 15.67 -18.60 -11.78
CA ILE A 56 15.38 -19.98 -12.22
C ILE A 56 16.03 -20.99 -11.26
N ARG A 57 17.24 -20.69 -10.77
CA ARG A 57 18.02 -21.61 -9.93
C ARG A 57 17.57 -21.67 -8.46
N LEU A 58 16.65 -20.80 -8.07
CA LEU A 58 16.08 -20.69 -6.71
C LEU A 58 17.12 -20.77 -5.57
N LEU A 59 18.30 -20.16 -5.78
CA LEU A 59 19.41 -20.16 -4.80
C LEU A 59 19.04 -19.56 -3.42
N CYS A 60 17.90 -18.89 -3.32
CA CYS A 60 17.36 -18.38 -2.05
C CYS A 60 16.50 -19.41 -1.29
N GLY A 61 16.39 -20.66 -1.76
CA GLY A 61 15.63 -21.74 -1.12
C GLY A 61 14.11 -21.61 -1.20
N LYS A 62 13.59 -20.60 -1.92
CA LYS A 62 12.15 -20.38 -2.08
C LYS A 62 11.60 -21.23 -3.23
N THR A 63 10.37 -21.73 -3.09
CA THR A 63 9.67 -22.50 -4.13
C THR A 63 9.43 -21.71 -5.42
N ARG A 64 9.33 -20.38 -5.33
CA ARG A 64 9.21 -19.46 -6.46
C ARG A 64 10.05 -18.21 -6.24
N CYS A 65 10.59 -17.65 -7.32
CA CYS A 65 11.38 -16.43 -7.25
C CYS A 65 10.48 -15.20 -6.98
N PRO A 66 10.66 -14.48 -5.86
CA PRO A 66 9.87 -13.28 -5.55
C PRO A 66 10.03 -12.16 -6.58
N LEU A 67 11.21 -12.05 -7.20
CA LEU A 67 11.47 -11.05 -8.23
C LEU A 67 10.62 -11.29 -9.49
N LEU A 68 10.55 -12.53 -9.96
CA LEU A 68 9.74 -12.89 -11.13
C LEU A 68 8.25 -12.70 -10.87
N ILE A 69 7.76 -13.07 -9.68
CA ILE A 69 6.36 -12.82 -9.30
C ILE A 69 6.07 -11.31 -9.35
N ARG A 70 6.93 -10.47 -8.77
CA ARG A 70 6.77 -9.01 -8.83
C ARG A 70 6.79 -8.47 -10.25
N ILE A 71 7.71 -8.92 -11.10
CA ILE A 71 7.79 -8.50 -12.51
C ILE A 71 6.50 -8.86 -13.24
N ASN A 72 6.00 -10.09 -13.07
CA ASN A 72 4.79 -10.56 -13.73
C ASN A 72 3.57 -9.73 -13.33
N HIS A 73 3.37 -9.46 -12.04
CA HIS A 73 2.26 -8.62 -11.58
C HIS A 73 2.43 -7.17 -12.02
N PHE A 74 3.66 -6.65 -11.99
CA PHE A 74 3.95 -5.28 -12.45
C PHE A 74 3.59 -5.10 -13.93
N LEU A 75 3.99 -6.03 -14.79
CA LEU A 75 3.70 -6.00 -16.22
C LEU A 75 2.20 -6.07 -16.53
N LYS A 76 1.40 -6.72 -15.68
CA LYS A 76 -0.07 -6.74 -15.81
C LYS A 76 -0.71 -5.38 -15.51
N ILE A 77 -0.08 -4.55 -14.68
CA ILE A 77 -0.65 -3.28 -14.21
C ILE A 77 -0.25 -2.12 -15.11
N VAL A 78 0.94 -2.15 -15.72
CA VAL A 78 1.42 -1.09 -16.61
C VAL A 78 0.38 -0.69 -17.69
N PRO A 79 -0.32 -1.62 -18.36
CA PRO A 79 -1.36 -1.27 -19.33
C PRO A 79 -2.56 -0.53 -18.75
N LEU A 80 -2.91 -0.79 -17.48
CA LEU A 80 -4.01 -0.12 -16.78
C LEU A 80 -3.69 1.34 -16.48
N ILE A 81 -2.41 1.72 -16.54
CA ILE A 81 -1.93 3.07 -16.33
C ILE A 81 -1.58 3.64 -17.69
N SER A 82 -2.57 4.15 -18.41
CA SER A 82 -2.38 4.84 -19.69
C SER A 82 -2.04 6.32 -19.48
N ASN A 83 -2.74 6.97 -18.55
CA ASN A 83 -2.81 8.42 -18.42
C ASN A 83 -2.10 8.99 -17.19
N LYS A 84 -2.15 10.32 -17.05
CA LYS A 84 -1.72 11.07 -15.87
C LYS A 84 -2.79 11.12 -14.77
N ASP A 85 -3.98 10.59 -15.04
CA ASP A 85 -5.11 10.58 -14.13
C ASP A 85 -5.47 9.15 -13.77
N ILE A 86 -5.74 8.92 -12.50
CA ILE A 86 -6.18 7.63 -11.97
C ILE A 86 -7.34 7.88 -11.03
N SER A 87 -8.43 7.15 -11.25
CA SER A 87 -9.56 7.07 -10.34
C SER A 87 -9.70 5.65 -9.82
N GLY A 88 -10.18 5.54 -8.59
CA GLY A 88 -10.55 4.26 -8.02
C GLY A 88 -10.84 4.35 -6.53
N VAL A 89 -11.36 3.25 -6.01
CA VAL A 89 -11.69 3.09 -4.60
C VAL A 89 -10.40 2.72 -3.88
N SER A 90 -9.87 3.67 -3.12
CA SER A 90 -8.65 3.50 -2.32
C SER A 90 -8.98 2.74 -1.05
N PRO A 91 -8.23 1.70 -0.66
CA PRO A 91 -8.26 1.27 0.73
C PRO A 91 -7.88 2.45 1.64
N PRO A 92 -8.22 2.40 2.94
CA PRO A 92 -7.79 3.40 3.91
C PRO A 92 -6.29 3.23 4.20
N SER A 93 -5.48 3.54 3.19
CA SER A 93 -4.07 3.22 3.11
C SER A 93 -3.26 4.38 2.55
N VAL A 94 -2.18 4.64 3.26
CA VAL A 94 -1.27 5.74 3.03
C VAL A 94 0.15 5.21 3.15
N PHE A 95 1.04 5.82 2.39
CA PHE A 95 2.45 5.48 2.40
C PHE A 95 3.26 6.69 2.88
N ILE A 96 4.18 6.46 3.81
CA ILE A 96 5.23 7.41 4.18
C ILE A 96 6.60 6.77 3.92
N GLY A 97 7.37 7.41 3.04
CA GLY A 97 8.70 6.97 2.66
C GLY A 97 9.76 7.27 3.73
N ARG A 98 10.81 6.45 3.76
CA ARG A 98 11.95 6.62 4.69
C ARG A 98 13.13 7.43 4.12
N ILE A 99 13.19 7.59 2.80
CA ILE A 99 14.33 8.19 2.10
C ILE A 99 14.18 9.71 2.15
N GLY A 100 15.24 10.41 2.58
CA GLY A 100 15.29 11.87 2.60
C GLY A 100 14.84 12.53 3.91
N TYR A 101 14.62 11.75 4.98
CA TYR A 101 14.22 12.27 6.30
C TYR A 101 15.15 13.43 6.73
N PRO A 102 14.59 14.59 7.16
CA PRO A 102 13.21 14.82 7.58
C PRO A 102 12.21 15.13 6.45
N TYR A 103 12.64 15.28 5.20
CA TYR A 103 11.73 15.44 4.06
C TYR A 103 11.37 14.11 3.42
N VAL A 104 10.17 13.64 3.68
CA VAL A 104 9.69 12.32 3.25
C VAL A 104 8.66 12.44 2.14
N TYR A 105 8.53 11.38 1.34
CA TYR A 105 7.40 11.26 0.42
C TYR A 105 6.20 10.67 1.14
N ALA A 106 5.09 11.39 1.15
CA ALA A 106 3.81 10.92 1.66
C ALA A 106 2.76 10.89 0.55
N GLY A 107 1.80 9.97 0.63
CA GLY A 107 0.65 9.97 -0.26
C GLY A 107 -0.22 8.73 -0.18
N PRO A 108 -1.37 8.74 -0.87
CA PRO A 108 -2.35 7.67 -0.89
C PRO A 108 -1.88 6.48 -1.73
N LEU A 109 -2.51 5.34 -1.48
CA LEU A 109 -2.38 4.11 -2.26
C LEU A 109 -3.68 3.82 -3.01
N VAL A 110 -3.76 4.19 -4.29
CA VAL A 110 -5.01 4.08 -5.06
C VAL A 110 -4.88 3.02 -6.15
N PRO A 111 -5.74 1.98 -6.17
CA PRO A 111 -5.83 1.05 -7.28
C PRO A 111 -6.75 1.61 -8.39
N PRO A 112 -6.53 1.28 -9.67
CA PRO A 112 -7.42 1.65 -10.77
C PRO A 112 -8.65 0.71 -10.83
N ILE A 113 -9.35 0.54 -9.71
CA ILE A 113 -10.49 -0.37 -9.53
C ILE A 113 -11.56 0.38 -8.73
N HIS A 114 -12.84 0.21 -9.10
CA HIS A 114 -13.98 0.89 -8.47
C HIS A 114 -14.82 0.00 -7.53
N GLU A 115 -14.30 -1.18 -7.20
CA GLU A 115 -14.89 -2.12 -6.23
C GLU A 115 -14.32 -1.89 -4.82
N ASP A 116 -14.87 -2.57 -3.80
CA ASP A 116 -14.32 -2.50 -2.45
C ASP A 116 -12.90 -3.11 -2.40
N THR A 117 -11.92 -2.28 -2.06
CA THR A 117 -10.50 -2.65 -2.00
C THR A 117 -9.98 -2.69 -0.58
N SER A 118 -10.84 -2.69 0.44
CA SER A 118 -10.44 -2.62 1.85
C SER A 118 -9.43 -3.72 2.22
N PHE A 119 -9.63 -4.91 1.66
CA PHE A 119 -8.76 -6.06 1.86
C PHE A 119 -7.39 -5.94 1.17
N PHE A 120 -7.17 -5.01 0.22
CA PHE A 120 -5.88 -4.86 -0.48
C PHE A 120 -4.74 -4.40 0.43
N ASP A 121 -5.09 -3.81 1.58
CA ASP A 121 -4.13 -3.30 2.57
C ASP A 121 -4.52 -3.70 4.01
N CYS A 122 -5.14 -4.86 4.18
CA CYS A 122 -5.44 -5.45 5.49
C CYS A 122 -4.76 -6.82 5.62
N PRO A 123 -3.50 -6.86 6.10
CA PRO A 123 -2.77 -8.12 6.29
C PRO A 123 -3.50 -9.15 7.14
N GLU A 124 -4.29 -8.71 8.12
CA GLU A 124 -5.11 -9.57 8.99
C GLU A 124 -6.16 -10.39 8.20
N GLU A 125 -6.60 -9.90 7.04
CA GLU A 125 -7.57 -10.58 6.17
C GLU A 125 -6.91 -11.45 5.08
N TRP A 126 -5.57 -11.48 5.00
CA TRP A 126 -4.87 -12.25 3.96
C TRP A 126 -4.65 -13.71 4.32
N PHE A 127 -5.00 -14.13 5.53
CA PHE A 127 -4.88 -15.52 5.93
C PHE A 127 -5.68 -16.43 4.97
N GLY A 128 -5.06 -17.51 4.50
CA GLY A 128 -5.64 -18.40 3.50
C GLY A 128 -5.57 -17.91 2.03
N LYS A 129 -5.02 -16.72 1.75
CA LYS A 129 -4.73 -16.27 0.38
C LYS A 129 -3.37 -16.76 -0.10
N SER A 130 -3.26 -16.98 -1.41
CA SER A 130 -1.98 -17.32 -2.05
C SER A 130 -1.03 -16.12 -2.11
N ILE A 131 0.28 -16.39 -2.16
CA ILE A 131 1.30 -15.35 -2.34
C ILE A 131 1.06 -14.52 -3.59
N ASP A 132 0.59 -15.13 -4.69
CA ASP A 132 0.33 -14.43 -5.95
C ASP A 132 -0.81 -13.42 -5.77
N GLN A 133 -1.86 -13.76 -5.02
CA GLN A 133 -2.95 -12.84 -4.70
C GLN A 133 -2.45 -11.66 -3.88
N ILE A 134 -1.67 -11.92 -2.82
CA ILE A 134 -1.13 -10.87 -1.95
C ILE A 134 -0.23 -9.91 -2.74
N VAL A 135 0.67 -10.46 -3.57
CA VAL A 135 1.52 -9.65 -4.44
C VAL A 135 0.67 -8.86 -5.44
N SER A 136 -0.39 -9.46 -5.99
CA SER A 136 -1.32 -8.76 -6.88
C SER A 136 -1.97 -7.56 -6.22
N PHE A 137 -2.53 -7.72 -5.01
CA PHE A 137 -3.19 -6.64 -4.27
C PHE A 137 -2.24 -5.47 -4.06
N ARG A 138 -1.05 -5.76 -3.54
CA ARG A 138 -0.03 -4.76 -3.22
C ARG A 138 0.57 -4.09 -4.46
N SER A 139 0.72 -4.83 -5.55
CA SER A 139 1.22 -4.28 -6.81
C SER A 139 0.20 -3.38 -7.48
N LEU A 140 -1.10 -3.64 -7.34
CA LEU A 140 -2.18 -2.80 -7.91
C LEU A 140 -2.26 -1.41 -7.28
N LEU A 141 -1.75 -1.24 -6.05
CA LEU A 141 -1.77 0.02 -5.34
C LEU A 141 -0.76 1.02 -5.90
N ILE A 142 -1.27 2.00 -6.64
CA ILE A 142 -0.48 3.06 -7.26
C ILE A 142 -0.18 4.13 -6.20
N ARG A 143 1.11 4.48 -6.07
CA ARG A 143 1.58 5.44 -5.08
C ARG A 143 1.52 6.87 -5.58
N GLY A 144 0.67 7.67 -4.95
CA GLY A 144 0.79 9.12 -4.93
C GLY A 144 2.01 9.57 -4.12
N LYS A 145 2.83 10.47 -4.65
CA LYS A 145 3.98 11.04 -3.93
C LYS A 145 3.88 12.55 -3.83
N LYS A 146 3.96 13.07 -2.60
CA LYS A 146 4.19 14.48 -2.30
C LYS A 146 5.32 14.58 -1.28
N ARG A 147 6.25 15.50 -1.48
CA ARG A 147 7.34 15.75 -0.52
C ARG A 147 6.79 16.60 0.62
N VAL A 148 6.96 16.12 1.86
CA VAL A 148 6.43 16.72 3.09
C VAL A 148 7.52 16.68 4.18
N HIS A 149 7.59 17.71 5.01
CA HIS A 149 8.49 17.72 6.16
C HIS A 149 7.88 16.96 7.35
N ALA A 150 8.63 16.01 7.92
CA ALA A 150 8.11 15.07 8.91
C ALA A 150 7.61 15.73 10.21
N LYS A 151 8.15 16.89 10.62
CA LYS A 151 7.69 17.64 11.81
C LYS A 151 6.75 18.80 11.49
N LYS A 152 6.79 19.30 10.24
CA LYS A 152 6.05 20.49 9.80
C LYS A 152 5.02 20.11 8.76
N PHE A 153 4.41 18.94 8.95
CA PHE A 153 3.50 18.36 7.96
C PHE A 153 2.18 19.11 7.88
N SER A 154 1.76 19.79 8.95
CA SER A 154 0.60 20.69 8.97
C SER A 154 0.75 21.86 8.00
N GLU A 155 1.97 22.34 7.75
CA GLU A 155 2.25 23.41 6.77
C GLU A 155 2.09 22.94 5.31
N SER A 156 1.94 21.63 5.07
CA SER A 156 1.79 21.07 3.71
C SER A 156 0.37 21.23 3.14
N GLY A 157 -0.52 21.89 3.89
CA GLY A 157 -1.85 22.34 3.45
C GLY A 157 -2.83 21.20 3.15
N ARG A 158 -3.85 21.54 2.35
CA ARG A 158 -5.01 20.69 1.99
C ARG A 158 -4.66 19.28 1.51
N MET A 159 -3.47 19.10 0.94
CA MET A 159 -3.05 17.81 0.42
C MET A 159 -2.72 16.82 1.54
N TYR A 160 -2.14 17.30 2.63
CA TYR A 160 -1.85 16.46 3.78
C TYR A 160 -3.14 16.16 4.58
N GLU A 161 -4.03 17.14 4.74
CA GLU A 161 -5.34 16.94 5.40
C GLU A 161 -6.11 15.78 4.76
N LYS A 162 -6.10 15.71 3.43
CA LYS A 162 -6.68 14.61 2.68
C LYS A 162 -5.98 13.25 2.87
N ILE A 163 -4.66 13.24 3.03
CA ILE A 163 -3.91 12.00 3.35
C ILE A 163 -4.29 11.54 4.76
N LEU A 164 -4.42 12.47 5.71
CA LEU A 164 -4.85 12.20 7.06
C LEU A 164 -6.28 11.64 7.07
N GLU A 165 -7.20 12.24 6.33
CA GLU A 165 -8.58 11.76 6.16
C GLU A 165 -8.63 10.31 5.67
N LEU A 166 -7.87 9.96 4.62
CA LEU A 166 -7.76 8.58 4.13
C LEU A 166 -7.18 7.62 5.17
N ALA A 167 -6.23 8.07 5.97
CA ALA A 167 -5.63 7.24 7.02
C ALA A 167 -6.62 6.98 8.17
N LEU A 168 -7.50 7.93 8.47
CA LEU A 168 -8.53 7.82 9.52
C LEU A 168 -9.77 7.05 9.04
N ALA A 169 -10.09 7.08 7.75
CA ALA A 169 -11.24 6.41 7.14
C ALA A 169 -11.38 4.92 7.51
N ASP A 170 -12.56 4.50 7.99
CA ASP A 170 -12.81 3.11 8.38
C ASP A 170 -12.92 2.17 7.17
N LYS A 171 -13.49 2.66 6.07
CA LYS A 171 -13.72 1.90 4.82
C LYS A 171 -12.93 2.48 3.65
N SER A 172 -12.92 1.74 2.55
CA SER A 172 -12.37 2.24 1.29
C SER A 172 -13.12 3.48 0.81
N VAL A 173 -12.40 4.38 0.15
CA VAL A 173 -12.87 5.73 -0.21
C VAL A 173 -12.60 5.99 -1.68
N ASP A 174 -13.61 6.48 -2.39
CA ASP A 174 -13.45 6.86 -3.80
C ASP A 174 -12.48 8.04 -3.91
N THR A 175 -11.42 7.86 -4.70
CA THR A 175 -10.26 8.72 -4.78
C THR A 175 -9.85 8.97 -6.23
N GLU A 176 -9.66 10.24 -6.57
CA GLU A 176 -9.14 10.67 -7.86
C GLU A 176 -7.76 11.34 -7.67
N LEU A 177 -6.80 10.91 -8.47
CA LEU A 177 -5.43 11.41 -8.48
C LEU A 177 -5.06 11.96 -9.86
N GLU A 178 -4.54 13.17 -9.88
CA GLU A 178 -3.90 13.77 -11.06
C GLU A 178 -2.39 13.88 -10.79
N PHE A 179 -1.57 13.39 -11.72
CA PHE A 179 -0.11 13.34 -11.59
C PHE A 179 0.59 14.32 -12.52
N ILE A 180 1.75 14.84 -12.09
CA ILE A 180 2.59 15.70 -12.95
C ILE A 180 3.13 14.91 -14.15
N LYS A 181 3.53 13.67 -13.89
CA LYS A 181 4.05 12.73 -14.87
C LYS A 181 3.33 11.40 -14.72
N LYS A 182 3.24 10.64 -15.81
CA LYS A 182 2.68 9.29 -15.80
C LYS A 182 3.34 8.44 -14.70
N PRO A 183 2.57 7.72 -13.86
CA PRO A 183 3.12 6.80 -12.88
C PRO A 183 4.04 5.77 -13.54
N LYS A 184 5.25 5.68 -13.00
CA LYS A 184 6.24 4.70 -13.42
C LYS A 184 6.65 3.91 -12.19
N GLY A 185 6.88 2.62 -12.35
CA GLY A 185 7.43 1.80 -11.29
C GLY A 185 8.84 1.36 -11.63
N SER A 186 9.61 1.18 -10.58
CA SER A 186 10.89 0.49 -10.61
C SER A 186 10.76 -0.78 -9.81
N ILE A 187 11.28 -1.88 -10.33
CA ILE A 187 11.31 -3.16 -9.63
C ILE A 187 12.62 -3.20 -8.87
N PHE A 188 12.54 -3.35 -7.55
CA PHE A 188 13.70 -3.45 -6.70
C PHE A 188 14.09 -4.92 -6.53
N ILE A 189 15.37 -5.21 -6.76
CA ILE A 189 15.96 -6.52 -6.46
C ILE A 189 16.29 -6.54 -4.97
N ASP A 190 15.25 -6.60 -4.14
CA ASP A 190 15.35 -6.72 -2.69
C ASP A 190 14.38 -7.79 -2.20
N ASN A 191 14.91 -8.79 -1.51
CA ASN A 191 14.14 -9.89 -0.94
C ASN A 191 13.22 -9.45 0.21
N ASN A 192 13.51 -8.31 0.84
CA ASN A 192 12.80 -7.79 2.01
C ASN A 192 11.91 -6.57 1.71
N ALA A 193 11.97 -6.03 0.49
CA ALA A 193 11.08 -4.95 0.08
C ALA A 193 9.66 -5.48 -0.10
N GLN A 194 8.65 -4.75 0.37
CA GLN A 194 7.26 -5.08 0.04
C GLN A 194 7.02 -4.89 -1.47
N PRO A 195 6.17 -5.71 -2.11
CA PRO A 195 5.70 -5.44 -3.45
C PRO A 195 4.95 -4.11 -3.46
N PHE A 196 5.25 -3.29 -4.45
CA PHE A 196 4.77 -1.92 -4.54
C PHE A 196 4.36 -1.65 -5.98
N GLY A 197 3.22 -0.97 -6.16
CA GLY A 197 2.80 -0.54 -7.49
C GLY A 197 3.66 0.58 -8.08
N PRO A 198 3.33 1.01 -9.30
CA PRO A 198 3.87 2.22 -9.92
C PRO A 198 3.68 3.46 -9.04
N SER A 199 4.44 4.51 -9.32
CA SER A 199 4.38 5.75 -8.53
C SER A 199 4.65 6.99 -9.37
N ALA A 200 4.04 8.11 -9.00
CA ALA A 200 4.35 9.41 -9.56
C ALA A 200 4.11 10.54 -8.55
N VAL A 201 4.66 11.72 -8.87
CA VAL A 201 4.44 12.93 -8.08
C VAL A 201 3.04 13.45 -8.35
N LEU A 202 2.29 13.70 -7.28
CA LEU A 202 0.92 14.19 -7.36
C LEU A 202 0.89 15.68 -7.70
N LYS A 203 -0.07 16.03 -8.56
CA LYS A 203 -0.47 17.41 -8.88
C LYS A 203 -1.74 17.78 -8.09
N LYS A 204 -2.75 16.92 -8.10
CA LYS A 204 -4.03 17.12 -7.40
C LYS A 204 -4.56 15.80 -6.85
N MET A 205 -5.34 15.89 -5.77
CA MET A 205 -6.03 14.76 -5.17
C MET A 205 -7.44 15.19 -4.75
N LYS A 206 -8.43 14.36 -5.07
CA LYS A 206 -9.80 14.46 -4.57
C LYS A 206 -10.20 13.15 -3.93
N ILE A 207 -10.95 13.24 -2.85
CA ILE A 207 -11.42 12.11 -2.07
C ILE A 207 -12.89 12.42 -1.76
N SER A 208 -13.73 11.39 -1.81
CA SER A 208 -15.11 11.44 -1.37
C SER A 208 -15.22 11.44 0.15
N ASN A 209 -16.37 11.84 0.70
CA ASN A 209 -16.56 11.82 2.15
C ASN A 209 -16.37 10.41 2.72
N SER A 210 -15.56 10.30 3.76
CA SER A 210 -15.30 9.04 4.45
C SER A 210 -15.79 9.06 5.89
N LYS A 211 -16.21 7.90 6.39
CA LYS A 211 -16.55 7.72 7.81
C LYS A 211 -15.29 7.37 8.57
N PHE A 212 -15.07 7.97 9.73
CA PHE A 212 -13.95 7.65 10.61
C PHE A 212 -14.34 6.59 11.63
N ASP A 213 -13.34 5.83 12.08
CA ASP A 213 -13.50 4.98 13.26
C ASP A 213 -13.51 5.89 14.50
N TYR A 214 -14.63 5.90 15.23
CA TYR A 214 -14.83 6.76 16.40
C TYR A 214 -13.74 6.58 17.47
N ARG A 215 -13.15 5.38 17.60
CA ARG A 215 -12.09 5.09 18.57
C ARG A 215 -10.81 5.85 18.18
N ILE A 216 -10.48 5.81 16.90
CA ILE A 216 -9.32 6.47 16.32
C ILE A 216 -9.53 7.98 16.31
N GLU A 217 -10.73 8.43 15.93
CA GLU A 217 -11.11 9.84 15.93
C GLU A 217 -10.93 10.46 17.33
N ARG A 218 -11.44 9.77 18.36
CA ARG A 218 -11.24 10.18 19.76
C ARG A 218 -9.76 10.29 20.12
N ALA A 219 -8.95 9.28 19.79
CA ALA A 219 -7.52 9.28 20.06
C ALA A 219 -6.76 10.37 19.26
N TYR A 220 -7.24 10.71 18.07
CA TYR A 220 -6.66 11.77 17.24
C TYR A 220 -6.94 13.17 17.81
N PHE A 221 -8.16 13.42 18.30
CA PHE A 221 -8.53 14.69 18.90
C PHE A 221 -7.96 14.89 20.30
N ASP A 222 -7.59 13.81 21.00
CA ASP A 222 -6.84 13.91 22.26
C ASP A 222 -5.38 14.34 21.98
N THR A 223 -5.11 15.61 22.25
CA THR A 223 -3.82 16.24 21.95
C THR A 223 -2.77 16.08 23.03
N ASP A 224 -3.14 15.53 24.19
CA ASP A 224 -2.26 15.39 25.37
C ASP A 224 -1.97 13.92 25.70
N LEU A 225 -2.73 12.99 25.11
CA LEU A 225 -2.48 11.55 25.21
C LEU A 225 -1.15 11.14 24.57
N LYS A 226 -0.35 10.38 25.31
CA LYS A 226 0.92 9.82 24.81
C LYS A 226 0.65 8.75 23.74
N SER A 227 1.51 8.68 22.72
CA SER A 227 1.35 7.73 21.60
C SER A 227 1.26 6.28 22.09
N ASN A 228 2.10 5.87 23.04
CA ASN A 228 2.11 4.50 23.54
C ASN A 228 0.80 4.14 24.22
N GLN A 229 0.25 5.05 25.04
CA GLN A 229 -1.04 4.84 25.71
C GLN A 229 -2.17 4.79 24.68
N ALA A 230 -2.18 5.68 23.69
CA ALA A 230 -3.16 5.65 22.60
C ALA A 230 -3.11 4.33 21.82
N ILE A 231 -1.91 3.82 21.52
CA ILE A 231 -1.72 2.55 20.79
C ILE A 231 -2.29 1.37 21.59
N ILE A 232 -1.96 1.27 22.88
CA ILE A 232 -2.44 0.20 23.76
C ILE A 232 -3.96 0.28 23.94
N ASP A 233 -4.52 1.48 24.12
CA ASP A 233 -5.97 1.69 24.23
C ASP A 233 -6.71 1.28 22.95
N LEU A 234 -6.20 1.69 21.78
CA LEU A 234 -6.78 1.29 20.49
C LEU A 234 -6.72 -0.22 20.27
N TYR A 235 -5.59 -0.84 20.60
CA TYR A 235 -5.39 -2.29 20.46
C TYR A 235 -6.32 -3.08 21.39
N SER A 236 -6.38 -2.71 22.68
CA SER A 236 -7.27 -3.37 23.66
C SER A 236 -8.76 -3.22 23.32
N ARG A 237 -9.15 -2.14 22.63
CA ARG A 237 -10.50 -1.93 22.09
C ARG A 237 -10.76 -2.66 20.76
N GLY A 238 -9.83 -3.47 20.28
CA GLY A 238 -10.00 -4.30 19.09
C GLY A 238 -9.83 -3.54 17.77
N VAL A 239 -9.09 -2.43 17.74
CA VAL A 239 -8.66 -1.81 16.48
C VAL A 239 -7.55 -2.66 15.88
N ARG A 240 -7.63 -2.95 14.57
CA ARG A 240 -6.64 -3.77 13.85
C ARG A 240 -5.26 -3.14 13.91
N VAL A 241 -4.22 -3.96 14.09
CA VAL A 241 -2.82 -3.52 14.19
C VAL A 241 -2.39 -2.75 12.94
N SER A 242 -2.75 -3.24 11.75
CA SER A 242 -2.43 -2.55 10.48
C SER A 242 -3.06 -1.17 10.40
N LYS A 243 -4.25 -0.97 10.98
CA LYS A 243 -4.92 0.33 11.05
C LYS A 243 -4.18 1.26 12.01
N ILE A 244 -3.80 0.77 13.20
CA ILE A 244 -3.01 1.55 14.18
C ILE A 244 -1.67 1.98 13.57
N GLN A 245 -0.97 1.09 12.87
CA GLN A 245 0.27 1.38 12.16
C GLN A 245 0.11 2.55 11.16
N LYS A 246 -0.98 2.57 10.39
CA LYS A 246 -1.26 3.64 9.41
C LYS A 246 -1.53 4.98 10.10
N VAL A 247 -2.39 4.99 11.11
CA VAL A 247 -2.73 6.20 11.87
C VAL A 247 -1.50 6.77 12.59
N PHE A 248 -0.69 5.89 13.19
CA PHE A 248 0.58 6.29 13.79
C PHE A 248 1.56 6.87 12.75
N SER A 249 1.63 6.27 11.56
CA SER A 249 2.54 6.70 10.49
C SER A 249 2.26 8.11 9.98
N VAL A 250 0.99 8.53 9.93
CA VAL A 250 0.61 9.90 9.55
C VAL A 250 0.75 10.90 10.69
N GLY A 251 1.22 10.48 11.87
CA GLY A 251 1.37 11.37 13.03
C GLY A 251 0.05 11.76 13.65
N ALA A 252 -0.99 10.92 13.57
CA ALA A 252 -2.29 11.21 14.17
C ALA A 252 -2.36 10.88 15.67
N LEU A 253 -1.43 10.08 16.21
CA LEU A 253 -1.41 9.72 17.63
C LEU A 253 -0.30 10.43 18.38
N GLY A 254 -0.53 10.73 19.66
CA GLY A 254 0.45 11.31 20.57
C GLY A 254 0.24 12.78 20.87
N ILE A 255 1.10 13.33 21.73
CA ILE A 255 1.07 14.73 22.14
C ILE A 255 1.26 15.63 20.92
N LYS A 256 0.38 16.63 20.72
CA LYS A 256 0.32 17.46 19.51
C LYS A 256 1.66 18.07 19.11
N LYS A 257 2.42 18.59 20.09
CA LYS A 257 3.75 19.20 19.88
C LYS A 257 4.81 18.19 19.39
N ASN A 258 4.61 16.89 19.64
CA ASN A 258 5.56 15.82 19.33
C ASN A 258 5.11 14.94 18.15
N ARG A 259 3.91 15.19 17.59
CA ARG A 259 3.42 14.48 16.41
C ARG A 259 4.38 14.69 15.24
N ARG A 260 4.65 13.61 14.51
CA ARG A 260 5.52 13.60 13.33
C ARG A 260 5.09 12.50 12.38
N LEU A 261 5.38 12.69 11.09
CA LEU A 261 5.28 11.61 10.12
C LEU A 261 6.35 10.57 10.40
N VAL A 262 5.92 9.33 10.55
CA VAL A 262 6.80 8.18 10.76
C VAL A 262 6.76 7.35 9.48
N PRO A 263 7.91 7.08 8.84
CA PRO A 263 7.98 6.17 7.71
C PRO A 263 7.30 4.83 7.99
N THR A 264 6.53 4.31 7.04
CA THR A 264 5.68 3.12 7.23
C THR A 264 6.45 1.92 7.79
N ARG A 265 7.71 1.74 7.38
CA ARG A 265 8.56 0.65 7.92
C ARG A 265 8.87 0.84 9.40
N TRP A 266 9.17 2.06 9.83
CA TRP A 266 9.43 2.36 11.23
C TRP A 266 8.16 2.30 12.05
N SER A 267 7.00 2.66 11.48
CA SER A 267 5.71 2.50 12.14
C SER A 267 5.38 1.04 12.41
N ILE A 268 5.65 0.13 11.48
CA ILE A 268 5.46 -1.31 11.70
C ILE A 268 6.30 -1.75 12.91
N THR A 269 7.62 -1.50 12.89
CA THR A 269 8.50 -1.89 13.99
C THR A 269 8.11 -1.23 15.32
N ALA A 270 7.78 0.07 15.33
CA ALA A 270 7.43 0.77 16.55
C ALA A 270 6.12 0.25 17.18
N ILE A 271 5.12 -0.12 16.37
CA ILE A 271 3.90 -0.73 16.89
C ILE A 271 4.17 -2.14 17.40
N ASP A 272 4.96 -2.93 16.67
CA ASP A 272 5.36 -4.28 17.08
C ASP A 272 6.20 -4.28 18.37
N ASP A 273 6.95 -3.21 18.65
CA ASP A 273 7.72 -3.07 19.91
C ASP A 273 6.84 -2.62 21.10
N ILE A 274 5.69 -1.97 20.84
CA ILE A 274 4.81 -1.42 21.88
C ILE A 274 3.77 -2.45 22.35
N ILE A 275 3.32 -3.33 21.45
CA ILE A 275 2.28 -4.34 21.69
C ILE A 275 2.95 -5.71 21.85
#